data_AF-S2ZZ35-F1
#
_entry.id   AF-S2ZZ35-F1
#
_cell.length_a   1.000
_cell.length_b   1.000
_cell.length_c   1.000
_cell.angle_alpha   90.00
_cell.angle_beta   90.00
_cell.angle_gamma   90.00
#
_symmetry.space_group_name_H-M   'P 1'
#
loop_
_entity.id
_entity.type
_entity.pdbx_description
1 polymer ?
#
loop_
_entity_poly.entity_id
_entity_poly.type
_entity_poly.pdbx_seq_one_letter_code
_entity_poly.pdbx_strand_id
1 'polypeptide(L)'
;MRLSSPRSRVTPSQSLAEIFSEAVASGCTFGAFVLDKRHFDPWSGRDQRQGHLFATDRLLRGLIVRREASVVMMDHIDVPQGVSYGDELATSLNSRFGNKRVVAAVSLDSRTCSALQIADLLASAVFHARKKIEDNGLESFLEDRTPKARLSKDIAAILGETYFVDCRTNLLKLQTSHEKSWTELARQSGQKPDAEP
;
A
#
# COMPACT_ATOMS: atom_id res chain seq x y z
N MET A 1 45.96 -5.14 -25.62
CA MET A 1 45.27 -6.04 -24.66
C MET A 1 44.12 -5.24 -24.05
N ARG A 2 42.89 -5.37 -24.57
CA ARG A 2 41.70 -4.67 -24.02
C ARG A 2 41.03 -5.60 -23.00
N LEU A 3 41.04 -5.21 -21.73
CA LEU A 3 40.26 -5.87 -20.68
C LEU A 3 38.80 -5.46 -20.87
N SER A 4 38.01 -6.31 -21.53
CA SER A 4 36.56 -6.24 -21.50
C SER A 4 36.06 -6.77 -20.16
N SER A 5 35.72 -5.87 -19.24
CA SER A 5 34.99 -6.24 -18.02
C SER A 5 33.60 -6.77 -18.42
N PRO A 6 33.15 -7.93 -17.92
CA PRO A 6 31.82 -8.43 -18.23
C PRO A 6 30.79 -7.58 -17.50
N ARG A 7 30.02 -6.77 -18.23
CA ARG A 7 28.79 -6.19 -17.69
C ARG A 7 27.86 -7.35 -17.35
N SER A 8 27.74 -7.70 -16.07
CA SER A 8 26.71 -8.62 -15.59
C SER A 8 25.36 -8.09 -16.04
N ARG A 9 24.59 -8.89 -16.78
CA ARG A 9 23.21 -8.54 -17.13
C ARG A 9 22.39 -8.55 -15.84
N VAL A 10 22.12 -7.37 -15.29
CA VAL A 10 21.16 -7.18 -14.20
C VAL A 10 19.79 -7.61 -14.72
N THR A 11 19.10 -8.51 -14.02
CA THR A 11 17.75 -8.91 -14.42
C THR A 11 16.76 -7.77 -14.12
N PRO A 12 15.65 -7.62 -14.87
CA PRO A 12 14.68 -6.55 -14.58
C PRO A 12 14.16 -6.55 -13.14
N SER A 13 14.05 -7.73 -12.52
CA SER A 13 13.68 -7.85 -11.09
C SER A 13 14.73 -7.24 -10.15
N GLN A 14 16.02 -7.37 -10.46
CA GLN A 14 17.11 -6.80 -9.65
C GLN A 14 17.09 -5.27 -9.72
N SER A 15 16.90 -4.69 -10.90
CA SER A 15 16.82 -3.22 -11.04
C SER A 15 15.61 -2.61 -10.32
N LEU A 16 14.47 -3.32 -10.25
CA LEU A 16 13.29 -2.83 -9.53
C LEU A 16 13.46 -2.92 -8.01
N ALA A 17 14.09 -3.99 -7.52
CA ALA A 17 14.43 -4.11 -6.10
C ALA A 17 15.43 -3.03 -5.67
N GLU A 18 16.42 -2.70 -6.51
CA GLU A 18 17.37 -1.61 -6.27
C GLU A 18 16.67 -0.25 -6.15
N ILE A 19 15.75 0.08 -7.07
CA ILE A 19 14.97 1.32 -7.00
C ILE A 19 14.13 1.37 -5.71
N PHE A 20 13.52 0.25 -5.33
CA PHE A 20 12.74 0.17 -4.09
C PHE A 20 13.62 0.35 -2.85
N SER A 21 14.82 -0.25 -2.86
CA SER A 21 15.82 -0.07 -1.80
C SER A 21 16.27 1.38 -1.66
N GLU A 22 16.46 2.10 -2.77
CA GLU A 22 16.81 3.52 -2.75
C GLU A 22 15.68 4.37 -2.15
N ALA A 23 14.42 4.03 -2.40
CA ALA A 23 13.29 4.69 -1.78
C ALA A 23 13.29 4.51 -0.25
N VAL A 24 13.57 3.30 0.24
CA VAL A 24 13.75 3.05 1.68
C VAL A 24 14.92 3.84 2.24
N ALA A 25 16.07 3.85 1.55
CA ALA A 25 17.26 4.61 1.96
C ALA A 25 17.01 6.13 2.00
N SER A 26 16.10 6.63 1.17
CA SER A 26 15.63 8.02 1.15
C SER A 26 14.67 8.37 2.29
N GLY A 27 14.37 7.42 3.18
CA GLY A 27 13.50 7.62 4.33
C GLY A 27 12.00 7.42 4.05
N CYS A 28 11.63 6.81 2.92
CA CYS A 28 10.24 6.48 2.66
C CYS A 28 9.74 5.41 3.64
N THR A 29 8.50 5.60 4.13
CA THR A 29 7.74 4.58 4.85
C THR A 29 6.58 4.10 3.98
N PHE A 30 6.19 2.85 4.16
CA PHE A 30 5.29 2.17 3.24
C PHE A 30 4.02 1.69 3.93
N GLY A 31 2.95 1.67 3.16
CA GLY A 31 1.64 1.23 3.59
C GLY A 31 0.93 0.42 2.52
N ALA A 32 0.26 -0.65 2.93
CA ALA A 32 -0.61 -1.42 2.06
C ALA A 32 -1.90 -1.80 2.78
N PHE A 33 -3.02 -1.62 2.08
CA PHE A 33 -4.33 -2.04 2.55
C PHE A 33 -4.87 -3.11 1.61
N VAL A 34 -4.99 -4.33 2.12
CA VAL A 34 -5.39 -5.50 1.33
C VAL A 34 -6.89 -5.68 1.44
N LEU A 35 -7.60 -5.53 0.33
CA LEU A 35 -9.04 -5.79 0.26
C LEU A 35 -9.28 -7.28 -0.05
N ASP A 36 -9.83 -8.01 0.91
CA ASP A 36 -10.27 -9.38 0.72
C ASP A 36 -11.79 -9.43 0.58
N LYS A 37 -12.27 -9.56 -0.66
CA LYS A 37 -13.70 -9.57 -1.00
C LYS A 37 -14.49 -10.71 -0.36
N ARG A 38 -13.81 -11.77 0.10
CA ARG A 38 -14.46 -12.88 0.83
C ARG A 38 -14.91 -12.45 2.22
N HIS A 39 -14.22 -11.49 2.82
CA HIS A 39 -14.54 -10.93 4.12
C HIS A 39 -15.38 -9.65 4.01
N PHE A 40 -15.03 -8.78 3.06
CA PHE A 40 -15.73 -7.53 2.85
C PHE A 40 -15.46 -6.99 1.44
N ASP A 41 -16.52 -6.85 0.63
CA ASP A 41 -16.43 -6.21 -0.68
C ASP A 41 -16.91 -4.74 -0.58
N PRO A 42 -16.00 -3.75 -0.64
CA PRO A 42 -16.41 -2.35 -0.59
C PRO A 42 -17.22 -1.92 -1.82
N TRP A 43 -17.23 -2.71 -2.90
CA TRP A 43 -18.05 -2.47 -4.09
C TRP A 43 -19.43 -3.13 -4.03
N SER A 44 -19.72 -3.92 -2.99
CA SER A 44 -21.07 -4.44 -2.75
C SER A 44 -22.05 -3.27 -2.51
N GLY A 45 -22.84 -2.95 -3.53
CA GLY A 45 -23.80 -1.83 -3.49
C GLY A 45 -23.18 -0.43 -3.61
N ARG A 46 -21.93 -0.33 -4.08
CA ARG A 46 -21.25 0.96 -4.31
C ARG A 46 -20.73 1.08 -5.73
N ASP A 47 -20.66 2.30 -6.25
CA ASP A 47 -19.98 2.57 -7.52
C ASP A 47 -18.44 2.39 -7.37
N GLN A 48 -17.73 2.36 -8.51
CA GLN A 48 -16.27 2.18 -8.53
C GLN A 48 -15.56 3.25 -7.68
N ARG A 49 -15.95 4.52 -7.87
CA ARG A 49 -15.37 5.68 -7.17
C ARG A 49 -15.55 5.55 -5.65
N GLN A 50 -16.73 5.17 -5.18
CA GLN A 50 -17.04 4.98 -3.76
C GLN A 50 -16.23 3.84 -3.14
N GLY A 51 -16.07 2.72 -3.86
CA GLY A 51 -15.22 1.62 -3.42
C GLY A 51 -13.74 2.06 -3.31
N HIS A 52 -13.25 2.80 -4.31
CA HIS A 52 -11.90 3.38 -4.26
C HIS A 52 -11.75 4.40 -3.12
N LEU A 53 -12.71 5.32 -2.91
CA LEU A 53 -12.69 6.27 -1.80
C LEU A 53 -12.58 5.55 -0.45
N PHE A 54 -13.37 4.49 -0.25
CA PHE A 54 -13.31 3.70 0.97
C PHE A 54 -11.90 3.09 1.18
N ALA A 55 -11.34 2.48 0.14
CA ALA A 55 -10.03 1.84 0.20
C ALA A 55 -8.92 2.85 0.53
N THR A 56 -8.91 3.97 -0.20
CA THR A 56 -7.92 5.03 -0.04
C THR A 56 -8.03 5.74 1.31
N ASP A 57 -9.26 6.02 1.79
CA ASP A 57 -9.51 6.58 3.13
C ASP A 57 -8.93 5.66 4.22
N ARG A 58 -9.19 4.35 4.14
CA ARG A 58 -8.68 3.37 5.11
C ARG A 58 -7.16 3.28 5.11
N LEU A 59 -6.53 3.20 3.93
CA LEU A 59 -5.08 3.19 3.79
C LEU A 59 -4.46 4.44 4.42
N LEU A 60 -4.92 5.62 4.00
CA LEU A 60 -4.34 6.89 4.45
C LEU A 60 -4.56 7.15 5.94
N ARG A 61 -5.67 6.69 6.52
CA ARG A 61 -5.87 6.76 7.97
C ARG A 61 -4.88 5.92 8.78
N GLY A 62 -4.42 4.80 8.23
CA GLY A 62 -3.39 3.96 8.85
C GLY A 62 -1.99 4.58 8.73
N LEU A 63 -1.76 5.35 7.68
CA LEU A 63 -0.47 5.96 7.40
C LEU A 63 -0.30 7.32 8.08
N ILE A 64 -1.29 8.19 7.97
CA ILE A 64 -1.21 9.58 8.41
C ILE A 64 -1.16 9.67 9.93
N VAL A 65 -0.12 10.29 10.48
CA VAL A 65 0.10 10.44 11.92
C VAL A 65 -0.57 11.69 12.48
N ARG A 66 -0.54 11.85 13.81
CA ARG A 66 -1.02 13.07 14.46
C ARG A 66 -0.02 14.20 14.22
N ARG A 67 -0.53 15.41 14.00
CA ARG A 67 0.25 16.66 13.86
C ARG A 67 1.12 16.78 12.59
N GLU A 68 0.78 16.06 11.53
CA GLU A 68 1.36 16.30 10.21
C GLU A 68 0.35 16.93 9.25
N ALA A 69 0.89 17.60 8.22
CA ALA A 69 0.15 18.08 7.07
C ALA A 69 0.64 17.30 5.83
N SER A 70 -0.30 16.68 5.12
CA SER A 70 -0.02 15.75 4.03
C SER A 70 -0.60 16.27 2.71
N VAL A 71 0.14 16.04 1.63
CA VAL A 71 -0.37 16.10 0.26
C VAL A 71 -0.48 14.68 -0.25
N VAL A 72 -1.63 14.32 -0.78
CA VAL A 72 -1.89 12.99 -1.32
C VAL A 72 -1.74 13.03 -2.83
N MET A 73 -0.81 12.24 -3.35
CA MET A 73 -0.68 11.97 -4.78
C MET A 73 -1.29 10.61 -5.06
N MET A 74 -2.19 10.52 -6.03
CA MET A 74 -2.95 9.31 -6.34
C MET A 74 -2.86 9.04 -7.82
N ASP A 75 -2.96 7.77 -8.20
CA ASP A 75 -3.16 7.45 -9.61
C ASP A 75 -4.53 7.98 -10.08
N HIS A 76 -4.63 8.17 -11.39
CA HIS A 76 -5.87 8.61 -12.02
C HIS A 76 -6.94 7.52 -11.88
N ILE A 77 -8.13 7.93 -11.47
CA ILE A 77 -9.33 7.09 -11.55
C ILE A 77 -10.43 7.83 -12.30
N ASP A 78 -11.24 7.09 -13.04
CA ASP A 78 -12.36 7.68 -13.76
C ASP A 78 -13.48 8.07 -12.78
N VAL A 79 -13.91 9.32 -12.88
CA VAL A 79 -15.00 9.89 -12.10
C VAL A 79 -16.00 10.61 -13.00
N PRO A 80 -17.28 10.71 -12.58
CA PRO A 80 -18.28 11.47 -13.31
C PRO A 80 -17.85 12.93 -13.50
N GLN A 81 -18.35 13.55 -14.58
CA GLN A 81 -18.08 14.97 -14.84
C GLN A 81 -18.56 15.84 -13.68
N GLY A 82 -17.72 16.79 -13.26
CA GLY A 82 -18.01 17.70 -12.15
C GLY A 82 -17.73 17.11 -10.76
N VAL A 83 -17.24 15.87 -10.67
CA VAL A 83 -16.82 15.26 -9.40
C VAL A 83 -15.30 15.35 -9.25
N SER A 84 -14.85 15.84 -8.09
CA SER A 84 -13.44 15.86 -7.71
C SER A 84 -13.17 14.77 -6.67
N TYR A 85 -12.52 13.68 -7.10
CA TYR A 85 -12.15 12.58 -6.21
C TYR A 85 -11.23 13.04 -5.07
N GLY A 86 -10.25 13.90 -5.39
CA GLY A 86 -9.31 14.45 -4.41
C GLY A 86 -10.00 15.30 -3.34
N ASP A 87 -10.90 16.20 -3.74
CA ASP A 87 -11.59 17.07 -2.77
C ASP A 87 -12.49 16.26 -1.83
N GLU A 88 -13.18 15.25 -2.36
CA GLU A 88 -14.02 14.37 -1.56
C GLU A 88 -13.20 13.53 -0.57
N LEU A 89 -12.07 12.98 -1.01
CA LEU A 89 -11.15 12.24 -0.15
C LEU A 89 -10.58 13.14 0.96
N ALA A 90 -10.07 14.33 0.61
CA ALA A 90 -9.50 15.27 1.57
C ALA A 90 -10.56 15.72 2.59
N THR A 91 -11.79 15.97 2.14
CA THR A 91 -12.93 16.33 3.01
C THR A 91 -13.28 15.18 3.95
N SER A 92 -13.39 13.94 3.45
CA SER A 92 -13.65 12.74 4.27
C SER A 92 -12.58 12.58 5.35
N LEU A 93 -11.30 12.61 4.97
CA LEU A 93 -10.19 12.41 5.89
C LEU A 93 -10.14 13.50 6.96
N ASN A 94 -10.23 14.78 6.57
CA ASN A 94 -10.18 15.90 7.51
C ASN A 94 -11.38 15.91 8.47
N SER A 95 -12.58 15.59 7.98
CA SER A 95 -13.77 15.42 8.81
C SER A 95 -13.56 14.32 9.85
N ARG A 96 -13.03 13.17 9.45
CA ARG A 96 -12.74 12.05 10.36
C ARG A 96 -11.61 12.33 11.35
N PHE A 97 -10.59 13.08 10.95
CA PHE A 97 -9.51 13.49 11.84
C PHE A 97 -9.93 14.59 12.82
N GLY A 98 -11.02 15.30 12.54
CA GLY A 98 -11.48 16.46 13.32
C GLY A 98 -10.59 17.70 13.15
N ASN A 99 -9.66 17.70 12.20
CA ASN A 99 -8.78 18.81 11.88
C ASN A 99 -8.23 18.69 10.45
N LYS A 100 -7.65 19.80 9.94
CA LYS A 100 -7.04 19.83 8.60
C LYS A 100 -5.67 19.17 8.63
N ARG A 101 -5.57 17.94 8.14
CA ARG A 101 -4.31 17.19 7.93
C ARG A 101 -4.00 16.98 6.46
N VAL A 102 -5.01 16.71 5.65
CA VAL A 102 -4.83 16.60 4.20
C VAL A 102 -5.04 17.98 3.60
N VAL A 103 -3.96 18.58 3.11
CA VAL A 103 -3.96 19.93 2.53
C VAL A 103 -4.51 19.89 1.11
N ALA A 104 -4.09 18.89 0.34
CA ALA A 104 -4.52 18.65 -1.02
C ALA A 104 -4.45 17.16 -1.34
N ALA A 105 -5.31 16.70 -2.24
CA ALA A 105 -5.25 15.38 -2.84
C ALA A 105 -5.40 15.54 -4.35
N VAL A 106 -4.43 15.02 -5.12
CA VAL A 106 -4.35 15.20 -6.57
C VAL A 106 -4.19 13.87 -7.27
N SER A 107 -4.88 13.72 -8.40
CA SER A 107 -4.72 12.60 -9.32
C SER A 107 -3.64 12.94 -10.35
N LEU A 108 -2.73 12.00 -10.58
CA LEU A 108 -1.61 12.13 -11.52
C LEU A 108 -1.63 10.92 -12.47
N ASP A 109 -1.04 11.08 -13.67
CA ASP A 109 -0.69 9.93 -14.50
C ASP A 109 0.52 9.23 -13.85
N SER A 110 0.33 7.99 -13.39
CA SER A 110 1.38 7.17 -12.75
C SER A 110 2.65 7.03 -13.60
N ARG A 111 2.57 7.12 -14.93
CA ARG A 111 3.75 7.10 -15.81
C ARG A 111 4.66 8.33 -15.64
N THR A 112 4.15 9.39 -15.02
CA THR A 112 4.87 10.65 -14.79
C THR A 112 5.33 10.85 -13.35
N CYS A 113 4.99 9.92 -12.43
CA CYS A 113 5.30 10.04 -11.01
C CYS A 113 6.04 8.79 -10.49
N SER A 114 7.34 8.93 -10.22
CA SER A 114 8.16 7.83 -9.67
C SER A 114 7.64 7.30 -8.33
N ALA A 115 7.05 8.16 -7.48
CA ALA A 115 6.47 7.74 -6.21
C ALA A 115 5.27 6.80 -6.41
N LEU A 116 4.42 7.06 -7.41
CA LEU A 116 3.30 6.16 -7.74
C LEU A 116 3.81 4.82 -8.29
N GLN A 117 4.86 4.82 -9.12
CA GLN A 117 5.47 3.58 -9.60
C GLN A 117 6.07 2.73 -8.47
N ILE A 118 6.69 3.37 -7.46
CA ILE A 118 7.18 2.68 -6.26
C ILE A 118 6.01 2.09 -5.45
N ALA A 119 4.90 2.82 -5.31
CA ALA A 119 3.70 2.32 -4.66
C ALA A 119 3.11 1.11 -5.43
N ASP A 120 3.12 1.15 -6.76
CA ASP A 120 2.66 0.03 -7.61
C ASP A 120 3.55 -1.21 -7.47
N LEU A 121 4.86 -1.04 -7.29
CA LEU A 121 5.77 -2.16 -6.99
C LEU A 121 5.40 -2.84 -5.68
N LEU A 122 5.15 -2.06 -4.61
CA LEU A 122 4.70 -2.61 -3.34
C LEU A 122 3.35 -3.30 -3.47
N ALA A 123 2.36 -2.64 -4.08
CA ALA A 123 1.02 -3.19 -4.24
C ALA A 123 1.06 -4.51 -5.04
N SER A 124 1.84 -4.55 -6.12
CA SER A 124 2.04 -5.74 -6.95
C SER A 124 2.75 -6.86 -6.17
N ALA A 125 3.76 -6.53 -5.37
CA ALA A 125 4.50 -7.48 -4.54
C ALA A 125 3.61 -8.10 -3.47
N VAL A 126 2.82 -7.29 -2.76
CA VAL A 126 1.85 -7.73 -1.74
C VAL A 126 0.78 -8.60 -2.37
N PHE A 127 0.15 -8.13 -3.45
CA PHE A 127 -0.89 -8.90 -4.16
C PHE A 127 -0.36 -10.26 -4.62
N HIS A 128 0.81 -10.28 -5.25
CA HIS A 128 1.40 -11.51 -5.76
C HIS A 128 1.68 -12.52 -4.64
N ALA A 129 2.31 -12.08 -3.54
CA ALA A 129 2.58 -12.96 -2.40
C ALA A 129 1.29 -13.50 -1.79
N ARG A 130 0.33 -12.61 -1.47
CA ARG A 130 -0.94 -12.99 -0.85
C ARG A 130 -1.70 -13.99 -1.72
N LYS A 131 -1.76 -13.74 -3.02
CA LYS A 131 -2.45 -14.62 -3.96
C LYS A 131 -1.78 -15.98 -4.08
N LYS A 132 -0.45 -16.02 -4.19
CA LYS A 132 0.31 -17.28 -4.27
C LYS A 132 0.24 -18.11 -3.00
N ILE A 133 0.31 -17.48 -1.84
CA ILE A 133 0.18 -18.14 -0.54
C ILE A 133 -1.24 -18.70 -0.38
N GLU A 134 -2.26 -17.95 -0.80
CA GLU A 134 -3.66 -18.43 -0.81
C GLU A 134 -3.83 -19.65 -1.71
N ASP A 135 -3.31 -19.61 -2.94
CA ASP A 135 -3.54 -20.65 -3.93
C ASP A 135 -2.71 -21.92 -3.65
N ASN A 136 -1.46 -21.79 -3.18
CA ASN A 136 -0.48 -22.88 -3.15
C ASN A 136 0.18 -23.11 -1.78
N GLY A 137 -0.13 -22.30 -0.78
CA GLY A 137 0.51 -22.35 0.53
C GLY A 137 1.83 -21.58 0.62
N LEU A 138 2.27 -21.31 1.86
CA LEU A 138 3.45 -20.50 2.16
C LEU A 138 4.75 -21.14 1.67
N GLU A 139 4.94 -22.43 1.93
CA GLU A 139 6.16 -23.17 1.54
C GLU A 139 6.40 -23.08 0.03
N SER A 140 5.35 -23.32 -0.77
CA SER A 140 5.41 -23.19 -2.23
C SER A 140 5.82 -21.80 -2.69
N PHE A 141 5.31 -20.73 -2.06
CA PHE A 141 5.69 -19.35 -2.38
C PHE A 141 7.16 -19.06 -2.03
N LEU A 142 7.62 -19.55 -0.87
CA LEU A 142 9.01 -19.36 -0.43
C LEU A 142 9.99 -20.04 -1.39
N GLU A 143 9.62 -21.18 -1.97
CA GLU A 143 10.41 -21.90 -2.97
C GLU A 143 10.27 -21.35 -4.41
N ASP A 144 9.23 -20.56 -4.71
CA ASP A 144 8.94 -20.04 -6.05
C ASP A 144 10.09 -19.16 -6.57
N ARG A 145 10.64 -19.53 -7.74
CA ARG A 145 11.79 -18.88 -8.38
C ARG A 145 11.41 -17.96 -9.54
N THR A 146 10.12 -17.77 -9.80
CA THR A 146 9.65 -16.87 -10.86
C THR A 146 10.11 -15.42 -10.58
N PRO A 147 10.31 -14.59 -11.62
CA PRO A 147 10.75 -13.20 -11.42
C PRO A 147 9.84 -12.38 -10.49
N LYS A 148 8.52 -12.62 -10.52
CA LYS A 148 7.54 -11.95 -9.65
C LYS A 148 7.66 -12.40 -8.20
N ALA A 149 7.83 -13.70 -7.95
CA ALA A 149 8.03 -14.21 -6.60
C ALA A 149 9.36 -13.72 -6.01
N ARG A 150 10.43 -13.67 -6.81
CA ARG A 150 11.71 -13.09 -6.39
C ARG A 150 11.57 -11.62 -6.02
N LEU A 151 11.04 -10.77 -6.91
CA LEU A 151 10.86 -9.35 -6.63
C LEU A 151 9.99 -9.12 -5.38
N SER A 152 8.92 -9.91 -5.21
CA SER A 152 8.06 -9.83 -4.03
C SER A 152 8.83 -10.15 -2.73
N LYS A 153 9.64 -11.22 -2.73
CA LYS A 153 10.50 -11.58 -1.60
C LYS A 153 11.61 -10.56 -1.36
N ASP A 154 12.21 -10.01 -2.40
CA ASP A 154 13.25 -8.98 -2.30
C ASP A 154 12.68 -7.70 -1.67
N ILE A 155 11.49 -7.24 -2.09
CA ILE A 155 10.81 -6.08 -1.50
C ILE A 155 10.44 -6.35 -0.03
N ALA A 156 9.94 -7.54 0.30
CA ALA A 156 9.67 -7.91 1.69
C ALA A 156 10.95 -7.83 2.54
N ALA A 157 12.05 -8.42 2.06
CA ALA A 157 13.33 -8.42 2.76
C ALA A 157 13.89 -7.00 2.94
N ILE A 158 13.77 -6.14 1.94
CA ILE A 158 14.15 -4.72 2.02
C ILE A 158 13.37 -3.99 3.12
N LEU A 159 12.10 -4.35 3.32
CA LEU A 159 11.24 -3.80 4.38
C LEU A 159 11.44 -4.46 5.74
N GLY A 160 12.35 -5.43 5.85
CA GLY A 160 12.63 -6.18 7.08
C GLY A 160 11.69 -7.35 7.33
N GLU A 161 10.89 -7.76 6.34
CA GLU A 161 9.91 -8.83 6.44
C GLU A 161 10.34 -10.07 5.66
N THR A 162 9.88 -11.24 6.09
CA THR A 162 10.12 -12.49 5.32
C THR A 162 9.14 -12.63 4.15
N TYR A 163 7.89 -12.22 4.36
CA TYR A 163 6.82 -12.20 3.39
C TYR A 163 5.71 -11.25 3.88
N PHE A 164 4.75 -10.91 3.03
CA PHE A 164 3.72 -9.92 3.35
C PHE A 164 2.59 -10.49 4.20
N VAL A 165 2.72 -10.49 5.53
CA VAL A 165 1.61 -10.64 6.50
C VAL A 165 1.14 -9.30 7.04
N ASP A 166 -0.01 -9.29 7.71
CA ASP A 166 -0.50 -8.10 8.41
C ASP A 166 0.53 -7.74 9.48
N CYS A 167 1.03 -6.51 9.44
CA CYS A 167 2.13 -6.06 10.27
C CYS A 167 2.09 -4.55 10.47
N ARG A 168 2.76 -4.09 11.52
CA ARG A 168 2.98 -2.67 11.81
C ARG A 168 4.40 -2.50 12.32
N THR A 169 5.30 -2.16 11.41
CA THR A 169 6.70 -1.83 11.70
C THR A 169 6.97 -0.36 11.43
N ASN A 170 8.21 0.08 11.63
CA ASN A 170 8.63 1.43 11.30
C ASN A 170 8.66 1.69 9.78
N LEU A 171 8.86 0.64 8.96
CA LEU A 171 8.98 0.76 7.51
C LEU A 171 7.71 0.35 6.77
N LEU A 172 6.91 -0.59 7.32
CA LEU A 172 5.73 -1.13 6.66
C LEU A 172 4.53 -1.18 7.61
N LYS A 173 3.41 -0.63 7.14
CA LYS A 173 2.09 -0.88 7.73
C LYS A 173 1.23 -1.65 6.72
N LEU A 174 0.96 -2.91 7.00
CA LEU A 174 0.13 -3.75 6.15
C LEU A 174 -1.09 -4.22 6.91
N GLN A 175 -2.27 -3.96 6.38
CA GLN A 175 -3.53 -4.34 7.00
C GLN A 175 -4.48 -4.95 5.99
N THR A 176 -5.10 -6.08 6.34
CA THR A 176 -6.20 -6.67 5.61
C THR A 176 -7.53 -6.04 6.04
N SER A 177 -8.42 -5.83 5.07
CA SER A 177 -9.72 -5.24 5.29
C SER A 177 -10.63 -6.14 6.11
N HIS A 178 -11.27 -5.54 7.10
CA HIS A 178 -12.39 -6.12 7.82
C HIS A 178 -13.59 -5.17 7.70
N GLU A 179 -14.79 -5.70 7.91
CA GLU A 179 -16.05 -4.93 7.84
C GLU A 179 -16.01 -3.69 8.76
N LYS A 180 -15.38 -3.82 9.93
CA LYS A 180 -15.17 -2.76 10.91
C LYS A 180 -13.67 -2.63 11.19
N SER A 181 -13.17 -1.41 11.42
CA SER A 181 -11.79 -1.25 11.89
C SER A 181 -11.62 -1.83 13.28
N TRP A 182 -10.40 -2.22 13.64
CA TRP A 182 -10.05 -2.64 15.01
C TRP A 182 -10.53 -1.64 16.08
N THR A 183 -10.47 -0.33 15.79
CA THR A 183 -11.01 0.70 16.70
C THR A 183 -12.54 0.68 16.80
N GLU A 184 -13.25 0.39 15.71
CA GLU A 184 -14.71 0.26 15.69
C GLU A 184 -15.16 -1.04 16.37
N LEU A 185 -14.40 -2.12 16.19
CA LEU A 185 -14.60 -3.39 16.90
C LEU A 185 -14.31 -3.24 18.41
N ALA A 186 -13.25 -2.55 18.79
CA ALA A 186 -12.92 -2.24 20.19
C ALA A 186 -13.99 -1.36 20.86
N ARG A 187 -14.48 -0.32 20.15
CA ARG A 187 -15.59 0.51 20.63
C ARG A 187 -16.90 -0.26 20.82
N GLN A 188 -17.20 -1.23 19.96
CA GLN A 188 -18.42 -2.04 20.06
C GLN A 188 -18.32 -3.15 21.11
N SER A 189 -17.11 -3.67 21.37
CA SER A 189 -16.85 -4.67 22.41
C SER A 189 -16.65 -4.07 23.80
N GLY A 190 -16.65 -2.74 23.93
CA GLY A 190 -16.42 -2.05 25.21
C GLY A 190 -14.96 -2.16 25.72
N GLN A 191 -14.05 -2.74 24.95
CA GLN A 191 -12.63 -2.76 25.26
C GLN A 191 -12.03 -1.38 24.95
N LYS A 192 -11.49 -0.73 25.99
CA LYS A 192 -10.61 0.43 25.78
C LYS A 192 -9.46 -0.02 24.88
N PRO A 193 -9.10 0.73 23.84
CA PRO A 193 -7.84 0.48 23.17
C PRO A 193 -6.74 0.63 24.22
N ASP A 194 -5.93 -0.41 24.39
CA ASP A 194 -4.74 -0.34 25.22
C ASP A 194 -3.96 0.89 24.79
N ALA A 195 -3.61 1.72 25.78
CA ALA A 195 -2.79 2.89 25.53
C ALA A 195 -1.51 2.43 24.85
N GLU A 196 -1.28 2.91 23.62
CA GLU A 196 0.01 2.75 22.94
C GLU A 196 1.12 3.29 23.86
N PRO A 197 2.27 2.61 23.98
CA PRO A 197 3.48 3.22 24.52
C PRO A 197 3.95 4.39 23.64
#